data_AF-A0A2G9TTY0-F1
#
_entry.id   AF-A0A2G9TTY0-F1
#
_cell.length_a   1.000
_cell.length_b   1.000
_cell.length_c   1.000
_cell.angle_alpha   90.00
_cell.angle_beta   90.00
_cell.angle_gamma   90.00
#
_symmetry.space_group_name_H-M   'P 1'
#
loop_
_entity.id
_entity.type
_entity.pdbx_description
1 polymer ?
#
loop_
_entity_poly.entity_id
_entity_poly.type
_entity_poly.pdbx_seq_one_letter_code
_entity_poly.pdbx_strand_id
1 'polypeptide(L)'
;MRMIISDWVFLAVLGVSVAFLSISVDMMIYYFQEGSGIPEMKTIIRGVVLKDYLTFKTLVSKVFGIAMSLGSGVPIGKMGPFVHLASMAANQLSQLASQFDPAFKNEARKAECFAAACAVGVACTFSAPIGASFLITLTIDFQPRA
;
A
#
# COMPACT_ATOMS: atom_id res chain seq x y z
N MET A 1 -4.61 25.58 29.47
CA MET A 1 -4.45 25.54 28.01
C MET A 1 -3.03 25.18 27.54
N ARG A 2 -1.96 25.72 28.17
CA ARG A 2 -0.56 25.36 27.82
C ARG A 2 -0.20 23.87 28.01
N MET A 3 -0.80 23.20 29.00
CA MET A 3 -0.51 21.79 29.32
C MET A 3 -1.03 20.81 28.25
N ILE A 4 -2.22 21.08 27.69
CA ILE A 4 -2.78 20.30 26.59
C ILE A 4 -1.90 20.42 25.34
N ILE A 5 -1.45 21.64 25.01
CA ILE A 5 -0.60 21.89 23.84
C ILE A 5 0.77 21.20 23.95
N SER A 6 1.39 21.16 25.14
CA SER A 6 2.65 20.43 25.33
C SER A 6 2.47 18.91 25.15
N ASP A 7 1.33 18.35 25.57
CA ASP A 7 1.05 16.91 25.42
C ASP A 7 0.81 16.53 23.94
N TRP A 8 0.09 17.38 23.19
CA TRP A 8 -0.10 17.21 21.74
C TRP A 8 1.22 17.32 20.97
N VAL A 9 2.07 18.28 21.34
CA VAL A 9 3.40 18.45 20.73
C VAL A 9 4.31 17.27 21.10
N PHE A 10 4.26 16.78 22.32
CA PHE A 10 5.03 15.61 22.75
C PHE A 10 4.59 14.34 22.04
N LEU A 11 3.27 14.11 21.90
CA LEU A 11 2.71 13.00 21.11
C LEU A 11 3.05 13.11 19.63
N ALA A 12 3.03 14.33 19.07
CA ALA A 12 3.42 14.56 17.68
C ALA A 12 4.91 14.28 17.47
N VAL A 13 5.80 14.75 18.35
CA VAL A 13 7.25 14.51 18.25
C VAL A 13 7.59 13.04 18.48
N LEU A 14 6.95 12.39 19.45
CA LEU A 14 7.15 10.97 19.73
C LEU A 14 6.63 10.12 18.57
N GLY A 15 5.45 10.45 18.03
CA GLY A 15 4.91 9.84 16.82
C GLY A 15 5.84 10.02 15.63
N VAL A 16 6.29 11.24 15.37
CA VAL A 16 7.27 11.54 14.31
C VAL A 16 8.56 10.74 14.52
N SER A 17 9.09 10.62 15.73
CA SER A 17 10.31 9.83 16.00
C SER A 17 10.13 8.33 15.73
N VAL A 18 8.98 7.76 16.11
CA VAL A 18 8.64 6.35 15.84
C VAL A 18 8.35 6.13 14.36
N ALA A 19 7.72 7.11 13.70
CA ALA A 19 7.51 7.10 12.26
C ALA A 19 8.84 7.21 11.52
N PHE A 20 9.79 8.03 11.96
CA PHE A 20 11.13 8.11 11.38
C PHE A 20 11.91 6.80 11.56
N LEU A 21 11.82 6.16 12.73
CA LEU A 21 12.41 4.84 12.96
C LEU A 21 11.75 3.78 12.07
N SER A 22 10.43 3.77 11.98
CA SER A 22 9.68 2.87 11.08
C SER A 22 10.04 3.11 9.63
N ILE A 23 10.05 4.37 9.18
CA ILE A 23 10.42 4.78 7.83
C ILE A 23 11.89 4.46 7.56
N SER A 24 12.78 4.50 8.55
CA SER A 24 14.19 4.14 8.40
C SER A 24 14.38 2.63 8.26
N VAL A 25 13.60 1.83 8.98
CA VAL A 25 13.58 0.36 8.85
C VAL A 25 12.90 -0.05 7.54
N ASP A 26 11.78 0.58 7.19
CA ASP A 26 11.10 0.42 5.90
C ASP A 26 12.01 0.89 4.76
N MET A 27 12.75 2.00 4.90
CA MET A 27 13.74 2.49 3.92
C MET A 27 14.93 1.56 3.77
N MET A 28 15.39 0.91 4.84
CA MET A 28 16.43 -0.11 4.74
C MET A 28 15.95 -1.33 3.94
N ILE A 29 14.69 -1.71 4.13
CA ILE A 29 14.04 -2.78 3.36
C ILE A 29 13.73 -2.30 1.92
N TYR A 30 13.38 -1.01 1.75
CA TYR A 30 13.06 -0.38 0.47
C TYR A 30 14.28 -0.07 -0.39
N TYR A 31 15.45 0.15 0.21
CA TYR A 31 16.73 0.27 -0.51
C TYR A 31 17.09 -1.02 -1.25
N PHE A 32 16.48 -2.14 -0.87
CA PHE A 32 16.51 -3.41 -1.61
C PHE A 32 15.33 -3.59 -2.59
N GLN A 33 14.42 -2.61 -2.70
CA GLN A 33 13.14 -2.68 -3.44
C GLN A 33 12.83 -1.35 -4.17
N GLU A 34 13.82 -0.75 -4.83
CA GLU A 34 13.69 0.56 -5.49
C GLU A 34 12.58 0.59 -6.57
N GLY A 35 11.46 1.24 -6.23
CA GLY A 35 10.56 1.86 -7.20
C GLY A 35 9.16 2.19 -6.65
N SER A 36 8.34 2.88 -7.46
CA SER A 36 7.16 3.68 -7.09
C SER A 36 5.96 2.90 -6.50
N GLY A 37 6.03 1.57 -6.38
CA GLY A 37 4.93 0.67 -6.01
C GLY A 37 4.07 0.24 -7.20
N ILE A 38 3.93 1.13 -8.19
CA ILE A 38 3.20 0.90 -9.44
C ILE A 38 3.96 -0.02 -10.41
N PRO A 39 5.24 0.18 -10.73
CA PRO A 39 5.97 -0.72 -11.62
C PRO A 39 6.14 -2.12 -11.02
N GLU A 40 6.27 -2.24 -9.70
CA GLU A 40 6.33 -3.52 -8.99
C GLU A 40 4.99 -4.25 -9.00
N MET A 41 3.87 -3.53 -8.83
CA MET A 41 2.57 -4.17 -9.01
C MET A 41 2.34 -4.61 -10.45
N LYS A 42 2.86 -3.88 -11.44
CA LYS A 42 2.81 -4.30 -12.85
C LYS A 42 3.58 -5.62 -13.08
N THR A 43 4.70 -5.84 -12.41
CA THR A 43 5.46 -7.11 -12.51
C THR A 43 4.80 -8.25 -11.73
N ILE A 44 4.23 -7.97 -10.56
CA ILE A 44 3.48 -8.95 -9.74
C ILE A 44 2.24 -9.44 -10.48
N ILE A 45 1.46 -8.54 -11.09
CA ILE A 45 0.27 -8.91 -11.89
C ILE A 45 0.65 -9.71 -13.14
N ARG A 46 1.85 -9.50 -13.71
CA ARG A 46 2.40 -10.31 -14.81
C ARG A 46 2.90 -11.70 -14.36
N GLY A 47 2.87 -12.01 -13.07
CA GLY A 47 3.23 -13.32 -12.51
C GLY A 47 4.61 -13.40 -11.87
N VAL A 48 5.34 -12.28 -11.74
CA VAL A 48 6.63 -12.26 -11.01
C VAL A 48 6.37 -11.93 -9.55
N VAL A 49 6.22 -12.95 -8.72
CA VAL A 49 5.90 -12.78 -7.30
C VAL A 49 7.16 -12.41 -6.49
N LEU A 50 7.22 -11.16 -6.02
CA LEU A 50 8.21 -10.75 -5.02
C LEU A 50 7.70 -11.11 -3.62
N LYS A 51 8.23 -12.18 -3.03
CA LYS A 51 7.77 -12.72 -1.73
C LYS A 51 7.95 -11.75 -0.55
N ASP A 52 8.98 -10.90 -0.58
CA ASP A 52 9.26 -9.96 0.51
C ASP A 52 8.46 -8.64 0.42
N TYR A 53 7.81 -8.36 -0.73
CA TYR A 53 7.13 -7.09 -1.03
C TYR A 53 5.72 -6.99 -0.38
N LEU A 54 5.11 -8.10 0.06
CA LEU A 54 3.72 -8.16 0.56
C LEU A 54 3.56 -8.69 2.00
N THR A 55 4.53 -8.43 2.88
CA THR A 55 4.53 -8.93 4.26
C THR A 55 3.55 -8.17 5.17
N PHE A 56 2.81 -8.87 6.04
CA PHE A 56 1.87 -8.23 6.98
C PHE A 56 2.53 -7.22 7.94
N LYS A 57 3.78 -7.47 8.34
CA LYS A 57 4.55 -6.56 9.19
C LYS A 57 4.76 -5.18 8.53
N THR A 58 5.01 -5.14 7.22
CA THR A 58 5.24 -3.89 6.49
C THR A 58 3.94 -3.14 6.22
N LEU A 59 2.80 -3.84 6.14
CA LEU A 59 1.49 -3.19 6.07
C LEU A 59 1.21 -2.39 7.34
N VAL A 60 1.43 -2.99 8.52
CA VAL A 60 1.19 -2.32 9.80
C VAL A 60 2.10 -1.10 9.94
N SER A 61 3.40 -1.25 9.67
CA SER A 61 4.36 -0.14 9.73
C SER A 61 3.98 1.01 8.78
N LYS A 62 3.64 0.71 7.52
CA LYS A 62 3.24 1.71 6.52
C LYS A 62 1.96 2.47 6.90
N VAL A 63 0.94 1.79 7.42
CA VAL A 63 -0.30 2.44 7.83
C VAL A 63 -0.02 3.50 8.89
N PHE A 64 0.76 3.16 9.92
CA PHE A 64 1.13 4.11 10.97
C PHE A 64 2.06 5.23 10.46
N GLY A 65 3.04 4.88 9.62
CA GLY A 65 3.97 5.86 9.03
C GLY A 65 3.27 6.88 8.13
N ILE A 66 2.35 6.44 7.26
CA ILE A 66 1.56 7.33 6.40
C ILE A 66 0.60 8.19 7.24
N ALA A 67 -0.06 7.62 8.24
CA ALA A 67 -0.98 8.38 9.12
C ALA A 67 -0.26 9.50 9.87
N MET A 68 0.94 9.23 10.41
CA MET A 68 1.73 10.26 11.09
C MET A 68 2.35 11.28 10.13
N SER A 69 2.77 10.85 8.94
CA SER A 69 3.26 11.75 7.89
C SER A 69 2.19 12.74 7.42
N LEU A 70 0.96 12.25 7.19
CA LEU A 70 -0.21 13.08 6.89
C LEU A 70 -0.53 14.04 8.05
N GLY A 71 -0.42 13.58 9.30
CA GLY A 71 -0.59 14.42 10.49
C GLY A 71 0.46 15.52 10.64
N SER A 72 1.68 15.32 10.10
CA SER A 72 2.76 16.30 10.11
C SER A 72 2.64 17.37 9.01
N GLY A 73 1.73 17.21 8.03
CA GLY A 73 1.51 18.19 6.97
C GLY A 73 2.62 18.29 5.92
N VAL A 74 3.49 17.29 5.79
CA VAL A 74 4.58 17.30 4.80
C VAL A 74 4.00 16.99 3.39
N PRO A 75 4.31 17.80 2.36
CA PRO A 75 3.83 17.55 1.00
C PRO A 75 4.60 16.39 0.36
N ILE A 76 4.07 15.17 0.52
CA ILE A 76 4.62 13.93 -0.07
C ILE A 76 3.61 13.32 -1.04
N GLY A 77 4.08 12.79 -2.17
CA GLY A 77 3.25 12.05 -3.13
C GLY A 77 2.67 10.78 -2.51
N LYS A 78 1.36 10.79 -2.23
CA LYS A 78 0.63 9.68 -1.57
C LYS A 78 0.27 8.50 -2.49
N MET A 79 0.31 8.67 -3.80
CA MET A 79 -0.22 7.68 -4.75
C MET A 79 0.46 6.30 -4.70
N GLY A 80 1.79 6.25 -4.83
CA GLY A 80 2.55 4.99 -4.80
C GLY A 80 2.40 4.21 -3.49
N PRO A 81 2.58 4.85 -2.32
CA PRO A 81 2.42 4.19 -1.03
C PRO A 81 1.01 3.62 -0.79
N PHE A 82 -0.05 4.31 -1.22
CA PHE A 82 -1.44 3.85 -1.07
C PHE A 82 -1.77 2.65 -1.97
N VAL A 83 -1.25 2.63 -3.21
CA VAL A 83 -1.41 1.47 -4.12
C VAL A 83 -0.70 0.23 -3.56
N HIS A 84 0.50 0.41 -2.99
CA HIS A 84 1.22 -0.68 -2.34
C HIS A 84 0.50 -1.18 -1.08
N LEU A 85 -0.05 -0.28 -0.26
CA LEU A 85 -0.82 -0.65 0.93
C LEU A 85 -2.07 -1.45 0.56
N ALA A 86 -2.81 -1.04 -0.47
CA ALA A 86 -3.99 -1.75 -0.93
C ALA A 86 -3.66 -3.16 -1.46
N SER A 87 -2.56 -3.31 -2.20
CA SER A 87 -2.11 -4.62 -2.69
C SER A 87 -1.62 -5.54 -1.58
N MET A 88 -0.92 -5.03 -0.56
CA MET A 88 -0.60 -5.80 0.65
C MET A 88 -1.86 -6.30 1.37
N ALA A 89 -2.88 -5.44 1.51
CA ALA A 89 -4.15 -5.82 2.12
C ALA A 89 -4.87 -6.90 1.30
N ALA A 90 -4.86 -6.78 -0.03
CA ALA A 90 -5.42 -7.78 -0.93
C ALA A 90 -4.70 -9.13 -0.86
N ASN A 91 -3.37 -9.14 -0.70
CA ASN A 91 -2.62 -10.38 -0.48
C ASN A 91 -3.04 -11.09 0.80
N GLN A 92 -3.16 -10.34 1.90
CA GLN A 92 -3.59 -10.91 3.18
C GLN A 92 -5.03 -11.44 3.09
N LEU A 93 -5.93 -10.70 2.43
CA LEU A 93 -7.30 -11.12 2.21
C LEU A 93 -7.37 -12.36 1.31
N SER A 94 -6.56 -12.43 0.25
CA SER A 94 -6.47 -13.60 -0.63
C SER A 94 -5.94 -14.83 0.09
N GLN A 95 -4.97 -14.68 1.00
CA GLN A 95 -4.48 -15.78 1.84
C GLN A 95 -5.57 -16.29 2.78
N LEU A 96 -6.30 -15.38 3.46
CA LEU A 96 -7.44 -15.76 4.31
C LEU A 96 -8.54 -16.44 3.50
N ALA A 97 -8.92 -15.87 2.35
CA ALA A 97 -9.93 -16.44 1.47
C ALA A 97 -9.54 -17.83 0.94
N SER A 98 -8.25 -18.07 0.68
CA SER A 98 -7.76 -19.39 0.25
C SER A 98 -7.89 -20.49 1.31
N GLN A 99 -8.07 -20.14 2.59
CA GLN A 99 -8.37 -21.11 3.65
C GLN A 99 -9.84 -21.54 3.64
N PHE A 100 -10.74 -20.67 3.16
CA PHE A 100 -12.18 -20.93 3.10
C PHE A 100 -12.62 -21.51 1.76
N ASP A 101 -12.02 -21.04 0.66
CA ASP A 101 -12.36 -21.48 -0.69
C ASP A 101 -11.09 -21.72 -1.53
N PRO A 102 -10.82 -22.97 -1.97
CA PRO A 102 -9.69 -23.29 -2.82
C PRO A 102 -9.72 -22.58 -4.19
N ALA A 103 -10.85 -21.99 -4.60
CA ALA A 103 -10.93 -21.18 -5.82
C ALA A 103 -10.01 -19.93 -5.78
N PHE A 104 -9.67 -19.41 -4.59
CA PHE A 104 -8.72 -18.29 -4.43
C PHE A 104 -7.24 -18.70 -4.54
N LYS A 105 -6.97 -20.00 -4.73
CA LYS A 105 -5.62 -20.51 -4.99
C LYS A 105 -5.18 -20.29 -6.44
N ASN A 106 -6.12 -19.94 -7.34
CA ASN A 106 -5.83 -19.69 -8.74
C ASN A 106 -5.08 -18.35 -8.91
N GLU A 107 -3.91 -18.40 -9.54
CA GLU A 107 -3.05 -17.23 -9.79
C GLU A 107 -3.75 -16.16 -10.64
N ALA A 108 -4.61 -16.55 -11.59
CA ALA A 108 -5.38 -15.61 -12.42
C ALA A 108 -6.33 -14.75 -11.57
N ARG A 109 -6.99 -15.36 -10.59
CA ARG A 109 -7.93 -14.66 -9.70
C ARG A 109 -7.22 -13.79 -8.67
N LYS A 110 -6.01 -14.19 -8.25
CA LYS A 110 -5.12 -13.32 -7.46
C LYS A 110 -4.70 -12.08 -8.25
N ALA A 111 -4.33 -12.23 -9.52
CA ALA A 111 -3.95 -11.10 -10.37
C ALA A 111 -5.12 -10.11 -10.54
N GLU A 112 -6.34 -10.59 -10.74
CA GLU A 112 -7.55 -9.75 -10.75
C GLU A 112 -7.78 -9.01 -9.42
N CYS A 113 -7.57 -9.71 -8.30
CA CYS A 113 -7.68 -9.11 -6.97
C CYS A 113 -6.64 -8.00 -6.75
N PHE A 114 -5.40 -8.21 -7.19
CA PHE A 114 -4.36 -7.17 -7.14
C PHE A 114 -4.68 -5.99 -8.05
N ALA A 115 -5.18 -6.21 -9.26
CA ALA A 115 -5.61 -5.13 -10.15
C ALA A 115 -6.73 -4.28 -9.52
N ALA A 116 -7.72 -4.93 -8.93
CA ALA A 116 -8.79 -4.26 -8.20
C ALA A 116 -8.26 -3.49 -6.98
N ALA A 117 -7.34 -4.07 -6.22
CA ALA A 117 -6.72 -3.43 -5.07
C ALA A 117 -5.95 -2.16 -5.45
N CYS A 118 -5.19 -2.22 -6.55
CA CYS A 118 -4.50 -1.05 -7.09
C CYS A 118 -5.48 0.04 -7.52
N ALA A 119 -6.62 -0.33 -8.15
CA ALA A 119 -7.70 0.61 -8.48
C ALA A 119 -8.23 1.34 -7.23
N VAL A 120 -8.51 0.57 -6.17
CA VAL A 120 -9.01 1.10 -4.89
C VAL A 120 -7.99 2.02 -4.24
N GLY A 121 -6.70 1.65 -4.22
CA GLY A 121 -5.63 2.50 -3.66
C GLY A 121 -5.52 3.86 -4.35
N VAL A 122 -5.62 3.89 -5.68
CA VAL A 122 -5.68 5.15 -6.45
C VAL A 122 -6.98 5.91 -6.16
N ALA A 123 -8.12 5.22 -6.12
CA ALA A 123 -9.42 5.84 -5.85
C ALA A 123 -9.44 6.56 -4.50
N CYS A 124 -8.87 5.95 -3.45
CA CYS A 124 -8.73 6.56 -2.12
C CYS A 124 -7.83 7.81 -2.14
N THR A 125 -6.81 7.82 -3.00
CA THR A 125 -5.85 8.92 -3.06
C THR A 125 -6.47 10.19 -3.67
N PHE A 126 -7.27 10.02 -4.72
CA PHE A 126 -7.86 11.10 -5.52
C PHE A 126 -9.36 11.33 -5.25
N SER A 127 -10.00 10.47 -4.44
CA SER A 127 -11.45 10.47 -4.20
C SER A 127 -12.29 10.41 -5.50
N ALA A 128 -11.75 9.75 -6.53
CA ALA A 128 -12.33 9.67 -7.86
C ALA A 128 -12.35 8.20 -8.33
N PRO A 129 -13.44 7.45 -8.10
CA PRO A 129 -13.48 6.01 -8.40
C PRO A 129 -13.37 5.72 -9.89
N ILE A 130 -14.05 6.51 -10.74
CA ILE A 130 -14.07 6.30 -12.21
C ILE A 130 -12.70 6.62 -12.84
N GLY A 131 -12.08 7.72 -12.40
CA GLY A 131 -10.74 8.10 -12.88
C GLY A 131 -9.67 7.09 -12.45
N ALA A 132 -9.79 6.55 -11.24
CA ALA A 132 -8.85 5.57 -10.72
C ALA A 132 -8.91 4.23 -11.46
N SER A 133 -10.12 3.72 -11.76
CA SER A 133 -10.26 2.48 -12.54
C SER A 133 -9.72 2.62 -13.95
N PHE A 134 -9.88 3.79 -14.58
CA PHE A 134 -9.31 4.03 -15.91
C PHE A 134 -7.79 4.13 -15.86
N LEU A 135 -7.25 4.88 -14.91
CA LEU A 135 -5.82 5.05 -14.74
C LEU A 135 -5.11 3.72 -14.48
N ILE A 136 -5.68 2.88 -13.61
CA ILE A 136 -5.05 1.60 -13.31
C ILE A 136 -5.06 0.69 -14.53
N THR A 137 -6.18 0.55 -15.23
CA THR A 137 -6.27 -0.27 -16.46
C THR A 137 -5.20 0.11 -17.48
N LEU A 138 -4.98 1.42 -17.67
CA LEU A 138 -3.93 1.93 -18.56
C LEU A 138 -2.50 1.67 -18.05
N THR A 139 -2.31 1.69 -16.73
CA THR A 139 -0.97 1.60 -16.14
C THR A 139 -0.44 0.16 -16.07
N ILE A 140 -1.31 -0.78 -15.66
CA ILE A 140 -0.93 -2.19 -15.51
C ILE A 140 -1.07 -3.01 -16.81
N ASP A 141 -1.57 -2.43 -17.91
CA ASP A 141 -1.95 -3.15 -19.14
C ASP A 141 -2.84 -4.35 -18.85
N PHE A 142 -3.78 -4.20 -17.92
CA PHE A 142 -4.64 -5.31 -17.53
C PHE A 142 -5.68 -5.54 -18.62
N GLN A 143 -5.48 -6.56 -19.44
CA GLN A 143 -6.50 -7.07 -20.36
C GLN A 143 -7.43 -8.01 -19.58
N PRO A 144 -8.73 -7.71 -19.44
CA PRO A 144 -9.66 -8.68 -18.90
C PRO A 144 -9.68 -9.89 -19.84
N ARG A 145 -9.23 -11.05 -19.36
CA ARG A 145 -9.43 -12.31 -20.11
C ARG A 145 -10.92 -12.63 -20.05
N ALA A 146 -11.60 -12.36 -21.17
CA ALA A 146 -12.96 -12.84 -21.45
C ALA A 146 -12.97 -14.36 -21.66
#